data_AF-A0ABD5PY08-F1
#
_entry.id   AF-A0ABD5PY08-F1
#
_cell.length_a   1.000
_cell.length_b   1.000
_cell.length_c   1.000
_cell.angle_alpha   90.00
_cell.angle_beta   90.00
_cell.angle_gamma   90.00
#
_symmetry.space_group_name_H-M   'P 1'
#
loop_
_entity.id
_entity.type
_entity.pdbx_description
1 polymer ?
#
loop_
_entity_poly.entity_id
_entity_poly.type
_entity_poly.pdbx_seq_one_letter_code
_entity_poly.pdbx_strand_id
1 'polypeptide(L)'
;MAWGSSRSVLGGNRTISTLGALYVVIATARALFVLTRPASLLTALVDFALVGVPGLVLLFGGYRLPETDIDPDTYLRIFGWCLAGFGGVLVLIELLMLEPGVVVAYPRWSLTFVTALGSAGGFLVGVYDARALTRKRRLEEQRQQLQRQRQALQKRSDQLRRQNERLDNFANLLAHELRSPLAVAQIYLKQTADGDRNAAEEVETALTRIEEMVEVILVIARESDADIDRESVALAEVAEGA
;
A
#
# COMPACT_ATOMS: atom_id res chain seq x y z
N MET A 1 12.87 24.52 1.57
CA MET A 1 11.94 25.43 2.27
C MET A 1 10.86 24.60 2.96
N ALA A 2 11.09 24.24 4.22
CA ALA A 2 10.18 23.45 5.03
C ALA A 2 9.41 24.40 5.97
N TRP A 3 8.19 24.76 5.60
CA TRP A 3 7.28 25.49 6.47
C TRP A 3 6.47 24.49 7.29
N GLY A 4 6.67 24.55 8.61
CA GLY A 4 6.13 23.60 9.57
C GLY A 4 4.61 23.63 9.66
N SER A 5 4.02 22.45 9.44
CA SER A 5 2.65 22.07 9.78
C SER A 5 2.42 21.89 11.30
N SER A 6 3.27 22.49 12.15
CA SER A 6 3.29 22.28 13.61
C SER A 6 2.16 22.98 14.38
N ARG A 7 1.19 23.63 13.70
CA ARG A 7 0.10 24.35 14.36
C ARG A 7 -1.15 23.52 14.68
N SER A 8 -1.34 22.31 14.12
CA SER A 8 -2.55 21.50 14.38
C SER A 8 -2.37 20.46 15.51
N VAL A 9 -1.15 19.97 15.73
CA VAL A 9 -0.88 18.87 16.69
C VAL A 9 -1.15 19.27 18.15
N LEU A 10 -0.92 20.54 18.51
CA LEU A 10 -1.17 21.02 19.88
C LEU A 10 -2.62 21.47 20.14
N GLY A 11 -3.40 21.76 19.09
CA GLY A 11 -4.75 22.31 19.24
C GLY A 11 -5.80 21.24 19.55
N GLY A 12 -5.85 20.17 18.74
CA GLY A 12 -6.94 19.19 18.77
C GLY A 12 -6.97 18.29 20.02
N ASN A 13 -5.80 17.91 20.53
CA ASN A 13 -5.74 17.11 21.78
C ASN A 13 -6.15 17.96 22.99
N ARG A 14 -5.64 19.20 23.06
CA ARG A 14 -5.96 20.11 24.17
C ARG A 14 -7.46 20.36 24.24
N THR A 15 -8.15 20.59 23.12
CA THR A 15 -9.61 20.85 23.14
C THR A 15 -10.41 19.67 23.68
N ILE A 16 -10.11 18.43 23.27
CA ILE A 16 -10.79 17.22 23.77
C ILE A 16 -10.52 17.03 25.26
N SER A 17 -9.25 17.15 25.68
CA SER A 17 -8.88 17.03 27.10
C SER A 17 -9.50 18.12 27.98
N THR A 18 -9.61 19.36 27.49
CA THR A 18 -10.26 20.46 28.22
C THR A 18 -11.76 20.25 28.37
N LEU A 19 -12.43 19.67 27.36
CA LEU A 19 -13.85 19.30 27.45
C LEU A 19 -14.07 18.17 28.48
N GLY A 20 -13.22 17.14 28.47
CA GLY A 20 -13.25 16.10 29.49
C GLY A 20 -12.99 16.64 30.90
N ALA A 21 -11.99 17.51 31.06
CA ALA A 21 -11.68 18.16 32.34
C ALA A 21 -12.83 19.05 32.83
N LEU A 22 -13.47 19.80 31.94
CA LEU A 22 -14.65 20.60 32.28
C LEU A 22 -15.80 19.72 32.78
N TYR A 23 -16.06 18.60 32.12
CA TYR A 23 -17.07 17.62 32.57
C TYR A 23 -16.73 17.03 33.95
N VAL A 24 -15.47 16.69 34.20
CA VAL A 24 -15.01 16.18 35.50
C VAL A 24 -15.21 17.23 36.59
N VAL A 25 -14.81 18.49 36.36
CA VAL A 25 -14.98 19.60 37.33
C VAL A 25 -16.46 19.84 37.66
N ILE A 26 -17.33 19.80 36.64
CA ILE A 26 -18.78 19.94 36.82
C ILE A 26 -19.33 18.76 37.66
N ALA A 27 -18.83 17.54 37.44
CA ALA A 27 -19.22 16.36 38.22
C ALA A 27 -18.78 16.46 39.69
N THR A 28 -17.54 16.89 39.97
CA THR A 28 -17.05 17.06 41.34
C THR A 28 -17.78 18.17 42.09
N ALA A 29 -17.99 19.32 41.45
CA ALA A 29 -18.74 20.43 42.04
C ALA A 29 -20.18 20.02 42.39
N ARG A 30 -20.81 19.20 41.54
CA ARG A 30 -22.14 18.66 41.82
C ARG A 30 -22.16 17.64 42.95
N ALA A 31 -21.21 16.70 42.98
CA ALA A 31 -21.11 15.75 44.07
C ALA A 31 -21.01 16.49 45.42
N LEU A 32 -20.17 17.53 45.47
CA LEU A 32 -20.02 18.39 46.66
C LEU A 32 -21.33 19.10 47.04
N PHE A 33 -22.10 19.57 46.06
CA PHE A 33 -23.38 20.23 46.30
C PHE A 33 -24.48 19.25 46.78
N VAL A 34 -24.50 18.02 46.30
CA VAL A 34 -25.43 16.98 46.76
C VAL A 34 -25.16 16.58 48.21
N LEU A 35 -23.90 16.57 48.65
CA LEU A 35 -23.49 16.37 50.05
C LEU A 35 -24.03 17.44 51.01
N THR A 36 -24.41 18.62 50.52
CA THR A 36 -25.03 19.68 51.34
C THR A 36 -26.56 19.54 51.48
N ARG A 37 -27.17 18.53 50.84
CA ARG A 37 -28.61 18.24 50.94
C ARG A 37 -28.85 16.90 51.65
N PRO A 38 -30.02 16.69 52.29
CA PRO A 38 -30.39 15.41 52.88
C PRO A 38 -30.79 14.40 51.78
N ALA A 39 -29.86 14.08 50.89
CA ALA A 39 -30.00 13.04 49.87
C ALA A 39 -29.29 11.76 50.32
N SER A 40 -29.74 10.61 49.81
CA SER A 40 -29.10 9.33 50.08
C SER A 40 -27.70 9.26 49.46
N LEU A 41 -26.71 8.73 50.19
CA LEU A 41 -25.34 8.58 49.67
C LEU A 41 -25.28 7.76 48.38
N LEU A 42 -26.19 6.81 48.22
CA LEU A 42 -26.28 5.95 47.04
C LEU A 42 -26.69 6.75 45.78
N THR A 43 -27.58 7.74 45.88
CA THR A 43 -27.93 8.58 44.72
C THR A 43 -26.80 9.51 44.34
N ALA A 44 -26.08 10.06 45.31
CA ALA A 44 -24.89 10.88 45.07
C ALA A 44 -23.77 10.09 44.36
N LEU A 45 -23.56 8.84 44.76
CA LEU A 45 -22.53 7.97 44.19
C LEU A 45 -22.91 7.51 42.77
N VAL A 46 -24.18 7.16 42.55
CA VAL A 46 -24.71 6.84 41.22
C VAL A 46 -24.59 8.05 40.29
N ASP A 47 -24.97 9.25 40.71
CA ASP A 47 -24.86 10.47 39.90
C ASP A 47 -23.40 10.80 39.56
N PHE A 48 -22.48 10.66 40.52
CA PHE A 48 -21.06 10.89 40.29
C PHE A 48 -20.47 9.86 39.31
N ALA A 49 -20.79 8.57 39.47
CA ALA A 49 -20.32 7.54 38.55
C ALA A 49 -20.89 7.76 37.13
N LEU A 50 -22.16 8.13 37.04
CA LEU A 50 -22.86 8.25 35.77
C LEU A 50 -22.41 9.46 34.91
N VAL A 51 -21.97 10.56 35.55
CA VAL A 51 -21.42 11.75 34.85
C VAL A 51 -19.89 11.70 34.79
N GLY A 52 -19.24 11.18 35.84
CA GLY A 52 -17.79 11.10 35.95
C GLY A 52 -17.16 10.09 34.99
N VAL A 53 -17.80 8.94 34.75
CA VAL A 53 -17.27 7.90 33.85
C VAL A 53 -17.17 8.39 32.40
N PRO A 54 -18.21 8.98 31.78
CA PRO A 54 -18.08 9.56 30.44
C PRO A 54 -17.05 10.70 30.35
N GLY A 55 -16.98 11.55 31.38
CA GLY A 55 -15.97 12.61 31.48
C GLY A 55 -14.54 12.07 31.56
N LEU A 56 -14.33 11.00 32.33
CA LEU A 56 -13.06 10.27 32.41
C LEU A 56 -12.72 9.58 31.10
N VAL A 57 -13.70 9.03 30.37
CA VAL A 57 -13.48 8.42 29.05
C VAL A 57 -13.02 9.47 28.03
N LEU A 58 -13.59 10.67 28.03
CA LEU A 58 -13.15 11.78 27.18
C LEU A 58 -11.77 12.30 27.58
N LEU A 59 -11.49 12.42 28.89
CA LEU A 59 -10.21 12.90 29.41
C LEU A 59 -9.10 11.89 29.12
N PHE A 60 -9.32 10.61 29.44
CA PHE A 60 -8.39 9.52 29.17
C PHE A 60 -8.23 9.31 27.67
N GLY A 61 -9.33 9.32 26.90
CA GLY A 61 -9.32 9.21 25.44
C GLY A 61 -8.54 10.34 24.77
N GLY A 62 -8.77 11.59 25.22
CA GLY A 62 -7.99 12.77 24.84
C GLY A 62 -6.50 12.59 25.13
N TYR A 63 -6.16 12.27 26.37
CA TYR A 63 -4.78 12.08 26.81
C TYR A 63 -4.05 10.95 26.06
N ARG A 64 -4.75 9.84 25.73
CA ARG A 64 -4.19 8.69 25.01
C ARG A 64 -4.06 8.85 23.49
N LEU A 65 -4.75 9.82 22.89
CA LEU A 65 -4.76 10.01 21.42
C LEU A 65 -3.38 10.25 20.79
N PRO A 66 -2.43 10.98 21.42
CA PRO A 66 -1.07 11.15 20.90
C PRO A 66 -0.21 9.88 20.95
N GLU A 67 -0.54 8.94 21.83
CA GLU A 67 0.16 7.65 21.91
C GLU A 67 -0.34 6.65 20.85
N THR A 68 -1.45 6.96 20.19
CA THR A 68 -2.02 6.11 19.14
C THR A 68 -1.56 6.55 17.74
N ASP A 69 -1.39 5.57 16.86
CA ASP A 69 -0.97 5.71 15.45
C ASP A 69 -2.07 6.36 14.57
N ILE A 70 -2.65 7.47 15.05
CA ILE A 70 -3.74 8.21 14.44
C ILE A 70 -3.17 9.52 13.91
N ASP A 71 -3.39 9.76 12.61
CA ASP A 71 -2.95 10.96 11.91
C ASP A 71 -3.54 12.24 12.56
N PRO A 72 -2.71 13.25 12.93
CA PRO A 72 -3.15 14.46 13.62
C PRO A 72 -4.28 15.24 12.92
N ASP A 73 -4.36 15.15 11.60
CA ASP A 73 -5.42 15.80 10.80
C ASP A 73 -6.81 15.23 11.12
N THR A 74 -6.86 14.03 11.70
CA THR A 74 -8.12 13.34 12.03
C THR A 74 -8.68 13.76 13.39
N TYR A 75 -7.92 14.46 14.23
CA TYR A 75 -8.40 14.91 15.55
C TYR A 75 -9.57 15.89 15.44
N LEU A 76 -9.58 16.78 14.44
CA LEU A 76 -10.70 17.68 14.17
C LEU A 76 -11.97 16.93 13.76
N ARG A 77 -11.83 15.80 13.06
CA ARG A 77 -12.96 14.91 12.74
C ARG A 77 -13.53 14.24 13.97
N ILE A 78 -12.67 13.73 14.87
CA ILE A 78 -13.09 13.13 16.14
C ILE A 78 -13.85 14.18 16.98
N PHE A 79 -13.32 15.39 17.06
CA PHE A 79 -13.97 16.51 17.72
C PHE A 79 -15.33 16.86 17.11
N GLY A 80 -15.43 16.86 15.77
CA GLY A 80 -16.70 17.04 15.06
C GLY A 80 -17.75 16.00 15.44
N TRP A 81 -17.36 14.73 15.61
CA TRP A 81 -18.26 13.68 16.08
C TRP A 81 -18.66 13.83 17.55
N CYS A 82 -17.77 14.29 18.43
CA CYS A 82 -18.13 14.67 19.81
C CYS A 82 -19.18 15.78 19.84
N LEU A 83 -18.97 16.84 19.05
CA LEU A 83 -19.92 17.96 18.96
C LEU A 83 -21.25 17.52 18.36
N ALA A 84 -21.24 16.65 17.35
CA ALA A 84 -22.46 16.11 16.76
C ALA A 84 -23.24 15.25 17.77
N GLY A 85 -22.55 14.43 18.58
CA GLY A 85 -23.17 13.67 19.66
C GLY A 85 -23.76 14.55 20.76
N PHE A 86 -23.07 15.61 21.14
CA PHE A 86 -23.57 16.61 22.10
C PHE A 86 -24.78 17.38 21.55
N GLY A 87 -24.67 17.92 20.33
CA GLY A 87 -25.71 18.71 19.69
C GLY A 87 -26.96 17.89 19.35
N GLY A 88 -26.80 16.66 18.86
CA GLY A 88 -27.92 15.76 18.57
C GLY A 88 -28.73 15.42 19.83
N VAL A 89 -28.06 15.25 20.97
CA VAL A 89 -28.72 15.09 22.25
C VAL A 89 -29.44 16.37 22.69
N LEU A 90 -28.84 17.55 22.54
CA LEU A 90 -29.51 18.81 22.88
C LEU A 90 -30.78 19.02 22.05
N VAL A 91 -30.72 18.78 20.75
CA VAL A 91 -31.87 18.87 19.85
C VAL A 91 -32.96 17.88 20.24
N LEU A 92 -32.58 16.63 20.57
CA LEU A 92 -33.54 15.63 21.06
C LEU A 92 -34.21 16.07 22.36
N ILE A 93 -33.46 16.66 23.29
CA ILE A 93 -33.99 17.17 24.56
C ILE A 93 -34.94 18.35 24.33
N GLU A 94 -34.56 19.29 23.45
CA GLU A 94 -35.39 20.45 23.12
C GLU A 94 -36.68 20.03 22.41
N LEU A 95 -36.63 19.00 21.57
CA LEU A 95 -37.80 18.38 20.96
C LEU A 95 -38.72 17.73 22.00
N LEU A 96 -38.17 17.00 22.97
CA LEU A 96 -38.94 16.40 24.07
C LEU A 96 -39.59 17.44 24.98
N MET A 97 -39.01 18.65 25.09
CA MET A 97 -39.58 19.76 25.86
C MET A 97 -40.73 20.48 25.14
N LEU A 98 -40.83 20.36 23.81
CA LEU A 98 -41.92 20.96 23.04
C LEU A 98 -43.25 20.20 23.12
N GLU A 99 -43.26 18.95 23.60
CA GLU A 99 -44.48 18.16 23.75
C GLU A 99 -45.23 18.51 25.04
N PRO A 100 -46.42 19.16 24.97
CA PRO A 100 -47.20 19.56 26.13
C PRO A 100 -47.91 18.35 26.74
N GLY A 101 -47.17 17.51 27.46
CA GLY A 101 -47.69 16.28 28.07
C GLY A 101 -46.62 15.43 28.74
N VAL A 102 -45.35 15.61 28.37
CA VAL A 102 -44.22 14.95 29.04
C VAL A 102 -43.84 15.77 30.27
N VAL A 103 -44.48 15.49 31.40
CA VAL A 103 -44.00 15.97 32.70
C VAL A 103 -42.76 15.14 33.04
N VAL A 104 -41.57 15.65 32.74
CA VAL A 104 -40.32 15.02 33.14
C VAL A 104 -40.24 15.08 34.66
N ALA A 105 -40.68 14.01 35.34
CA ALA A 105 -40.72 13.92 36.80
C ALA A 105 -39.34 13.80 37.47
N TYR A 106 -38.24 14.08 36.74
CA TYR A 106 -36.88 14.04 37.25
C TYR A 106 -36.15 15.38 37.01
N PRO A 107 -35.29 15.81 37.95
CA PRO A 107 -34.74 17.16 38.01
C PRO A 107 -33.73 17.41 36.88
N ARG A 108 -33.22 18.65 36.75
CA ARG A 108 -32.10 19.15 35.90
C ARG A 108 -30.83 18.27 35.81
N TRP A 109 -30.80 17.10 36.45
CA TRP A 109 -29.69 16.15 36.51
C TRP A 109 -29.62 15.22 35.28
N SER A 110 -30.77 14.81 34.70
CA SER A 110 -30.82 13.95 33.50
C SER A 110 -30.18 14.61 32.26
N LEU A 111 -30.32 15.92 32.11
CA LEU A 111 -29.73 16.71 31.01
C LEU A 111 -28.20 16.57 30.89
N THR A 112 -27.50 16.55 32.02
CA THR A 112 -26.02 16.46 32.04
C THR A 112 -25.53 15.06 31.65
N PHE A 113 -26.31 14.03 31.98
CA PHE A 113 -25.99 12.64 31.67
C PHE A 113 -26.12 12.34 30.17
N VAL A 114 -27.26 12.67 29.56
CA VAL A 114 -27.51 12.32 28.15
C VAL A 114 -26.49 13.02 27.25
N THR A 115 -26.11 14.27 27.57
CA THR A 115 -25.10 15.02 26.81
C THR A 115 -23.68 14.48 26.99
N ALA A 116 -23.36 13.97 28.19
CA ALA A 116 -22.08 13.30 28.46
C ALA A 116 -21.97 11.97 27.69
N LEU A 117 -23.04 11.17 27.68
CA LEU A 117 -23.11 9.95 26.86
C LEU A 117 -23.05 10.23 25.36
N GLY A 118 -23.75 11.26 24.89
CA GLY A 118 -23.69 11.69 23.49
C GLY A 118 -22.27 12.08 23.07
N SER A 119 -21.56 12.82 23.92
CA SER A 119 -20.17 13.22 23.69
C SER A 119 -19.21 12.01 23.70
N ALA A 120 -19.35 11.09 24.65
CA ALA A 120 -18.54 9.88 24.72
C ALA A 120 -18.82 8.91 23.56
N GLY A 121 -20.08 8.77 23.16
CA GLY A 121 -20.49 8.00 21.98
C GLY A 121 -19.95 8.61 20.69
N GLY A 122 -20.05 9.93 20.54
CA GLY A 122 -19.46 10.68 19.43
C GLY A 122 -17.94 10.51 19.36
N PHE A 123 -17.25 10.59 20.49
CA PHE A 123 -15.81 10.31 20.57
C PHE A 123 -15.47 8.91 20.07
N LEU A 124 -16.20 7.89 20.53
CA LEU A 124 -15.96 6.51 20.17
C LEU A 124 -16.17 6.28 18.68
N VAL A 125 -17.27 6.79 18.10
CA VAL A 125 -17.52 6.76 16.65
C VAL A 125 -16.42 7.48 15.88
N GLY A 126 -16.01 8.66 16.33
CA GLY A 126 -14.94 9.44 15.71
C GLY A 126 -13.61 8.68 15.67
N VAL A 127 -13.23 7.99 16.75
CA VAL A 127 -12.01 7.16 16.81
C VAL A 127 -12.09 5.98 15.84
N TYR A 128 -13.25 5.34 15.73
CA TYR A 128 -13.44 4.25 14.76
C TYR A 128 -13.35 4.72 13.31
N ASP A 129 -13.99 5.86 12.97
CA ASP A 129 -13.90 6.48 11.65
C ASP A 129 -12.44 6.86 11.31
N ALA A 130 -11.73 7.46 12.27
CA ALA A 130 -10.32 7.83 12.11
C ALA A 130 -9.41 6.63 11.81
N ARG A 131 -9.64 5.52 12.51
CA ARG A 131 -8.91 4.27 12.28
C ARG A 131 -9.26 3.64 10.93
N ALA A 132 -10.50 3.76 10.47
CA ALA A 132 -10.93 3.24 9.17
C ALA A 132 -10.23 3.97 8.01
N LEU A 133 -10.08 5.30 8.10
CA LEU A 133 -9.36 6.11 7.12
C LEU A 133 -7.87 5.76 7.03
N THR A 134 -7.22 5.58 8.19
CA THR A 134 -5.80 5.24 8.24
C THR A 134 -5.53 3.87 7.60
N ARG A 135 -6.41 2.88 7.84
CA ARG A 135 -6.32 1.56 7.21
C ARG A 135 -6.47 1.63 5.70
N LYS A 136 -7.39 2.46 5.19
CA LYS A 136 -7.62 2.59 3.75
C LYS A 136 -6.40 3.12 3.01
N ARG A 137 -5.74 4.17 3.54
CA ARG A 137 -4.52 4.74 2.94
C ARG A 137 -3.40 3.70 2.84
N ARG A 138 -3.12 2.97 3.93
CA ARG A 138 -2.09 1.91 3.94
C ARG A 138 -2.36 0.80 2.93
N LEU A 139 -3.63 0.41 2.76
CA LEU A 139 -4.02 -0.58 1.76
C LEU A 139 -3.79 -0.09 0.33
N GLU A 140 -4.07 1.19 0.05
CA GLU A 140 -3.84 1.80 -1.26
C GLU A 140 -2.34 1.84 -1.59
N GLU A 141 -1.50 2.24 -0.63
CA GLU A 141 -0.03 2.24 -0.78
C GLU A 141 0.53 0.83 -1.02
N GLN A 142 0.12 -0.15 -0.20
CA GLN A 142 0.52 -1.55 -0.36
C GLN A 142 0.09 -2.10 -1.72
N ARG A 143 -1.12 -1.78 -2.17
CA ARG A 143 -1.65 -2.22 -3.46
C ARG A 143 -0.83 -1.64 -4.62
N GLN A 144 -0.43 -0.37 -4.55
CA GLN A 144 0.43 0.24 -5.55
C GLN A 144 1.81 -0.42 -5.60
N GLN A 145 2.40 -0.70 -4.43
CA GLN A 145 3.71 -1.35 -4.35
C GLN A 145 3.67 -2.76 -4.95
N LEU A 146 2.63 -3.53 -4.63
CA LEU A 146 2.42 -4.87 -5.18
C LEU A 146 2.23 -4.84 -6.70
N GLN A 147 1.47 -3.86 -7.22
CA GLN A 147 1.31 -3.69 -8.66
C GLN A 147 2.63 -3.38 -9.36
N ARG A 148 3.47 -2.51 -8.78
CA ARG A 148 4.82 -2.22 -9.33
C ARG A 148 5.70 -3.47 -9.33
N GLN A 149 5.70 -4.24 -8.24
CA GLN A 149 6.45 -5.50 -8.19
C GLN A 149 5.95 -6.48 -9.25
N ARG A 150 4.63 -6.65 -9.40
CA ARG A 150 4.05 -7.52 -10.42
C ARG A 150 4.44 -7.10 -11.84
N GLN A 151 4.40 -5.80 -12.13
CA GLN A 151 4.83 -5.27 -13.42
C GLN A 151 6.32 -5.50 -13.68
N ALA A 152 7.19 -5.31 -12.68
CA ALA A 152 8.62 -5.57 -12.80
C ALA A 152 8.90 -7.06 -13.04
N LEU A 153 8.23 -7.95 -12.31
CA LEU A 153 8.33 -9.40 -12.51
C LEU A 153 7.84 -9.81 -13.90
N GLN A 154 6.72 -9.27 -14.35
CA GLN A 154 6.17 -9.57 -15.67
C GLN A 154 7.14 -9.11 -16.78
N LYS A 155 7.68 -7.89 -16.71
CA LYS A 155 8.68 -7.41 -17.67
C LYS A 155 9.91 -8.31 -17.72
N ARG A 156 10.41 -8.75 -16.56
CA ARG A 156 11.55 -9.68 -16.47
C ARG A 156 11.21 -11.04 -17.06
N SER A 157 10.02 -11.57 -16.75
CA SER A 157 9.51 -12.81 -17.32
C SER A 157 9.41 -12.74 -18.84
N ASP A 158 8.88 -11.66 -19.39
CA ASP A 158 8.76 -11.45 -20.84
C ASP A 158 10.13 -11.32 -21.51
N GLN A 159 11.10 -10.69 -20.83
CA GLN A 159 12.47 -10.62 -21.31
C GLN A 159 13.16 -11.99 -21.34
N LEU A 160 13.02 -12.78 -20.26
CA LEU A 160 13.53 -14.14 -20.20
C LEU A 160 12.90 -15.03 -21.27
N ARG A 161 11.58 -14.91 -21.45
CA ARG A 161 10.87 -15.65 -22.49
C ARG A 161 11.38 -15.31 -23.89
N ARG A 162 11.56 -14.02 -24.21
CA ARG A 162 12.14 -13.58 -25.49
C ARG A 162 13.58 -14.05 -25.69
N GLN A 163 14.39 -14.10 -24.64
CA GLN A 163 15.73 -14.68 -24.72
C GLN A 163 15.68 -16.18 -25.03
N ASN A 164 14.79 -16.90 -24.37
CA ASN A 164 14.61 -18.34 -24.62
C ASN A 164 14.11 -18.60 -26.05
N GLU A 165 13.12 -17.84 -26.53
CA GLU A 165 12.63 -17.92 -27.91
C GLU A 165 13.73 -17.61 -28.94
N ARG A 166 14.66 -16.69 -28.64
CA ARG A 166 15.83 -16.44 -29.51
C ARG A 166 16.81 -17.62 -29.52
N LEU A 167 17.05 -18.24 -28.37
CA LEU A 167 17.94 -19.39 -28.26
C LEU A 167 17.36 -20.60 -29.01
N ASP A 168 16.06 -20.85 -28.85
CA ASP A 168 15.35 -21.92 -29.57
C ASP A 168 15.38 -21.69 -31.09
N ASN A 169 15.11 -20.45 -31.54
CA ASN A 169 15.19 -20.10 -32.96
C ASN A 169 16.60 -20.25 -33.50
N PHE A 170 17.61 -19.83 -32.74
CA PHE A 170 19.01 -19.99 -33.13
C PHE A 170 19.38 -21.47 -33.25
N ALA A 171 19.07 -22.30 -32.25
CA ALA A 171 19.33 -23.73 -32.30
C ALA A 171 18.63 -24.42 -33.49
N ASN A 172 17.37 -24.04 -33.78
CA ASN A 172 16.63 -24.61 -34.89
C ASN A 172 17.19 -24.18 -36.25
N LEU A 173 17.60 -22.91 -36.40
CA LEU A 173 18.27 -22.43 -37.60
C LEU A 173 19.57 -23.20 -37.83
N LEU A 174 20.42 -23.32 -36.81
CA LEU A 174 21.67 -24.08 -36.91
C LEU A 174 21.43 -25.54 -37.29
N ALA A 175 20.45 -26.19 -36.66
CA ALA A 175 20.12 -27.57 -36.99
C ALA A 175 19.68 -27.72 -38.45
N HIS A 176 18.94 -26.76 -39.00
CA HIS A 176 18.51 -26.77 -40.39
C HIS A 176 19.70 -26.59 -41.35
N GLU A 177 20.53 -25.57 -41.09
CA GLU A 177 21.68 -25.23 -41.92
C GLU A 177 22.74 -26.35 -41.93
N LEU A 178 22.95 -27.05 -40.81
CA LEU A 178 23.88 -28.18 -40.75
C LEU A 178 23.29 -29.48 -41.33
N ARG A 179 21.97 -29.69 -41.23
CA ARG A 179 21.33 -30.90 -41.74
C ARG A 179 21.34 -30.97 -43.26
N SER A 180 21.25 -29.83 -43.94
CA SER A 180 21.26 -29.75 -45.41
C SER A 180 22.55 -30.31 -46.03
N PRO A 181 23.76 -29.80 -45.72
CA PRO A 181 25.01 -30.36 -46.23
C PRO A 181 25.26 -31.77 -45.72
N LEU A 182 24.87 -32.10 -44.47
CA LEU A 182 25.00 -33.47 -43.97
C LEU A 182 24.17 -34.47 -44.79
N ALA A 183 22.95 -34.09 -45.19
CA ALA A 183 22.11 -34.91 -46.05
C ALA A 183 22.74 -35.10 -47.44
N VAL A 184 23.33 -34.05 -48.01
CA VAL A 184 24.06 -34.12 -49.29
C VAL A 184 25.27 -35.06 -49.19
N ALA A 185 26.11 -34.88 -48.16
CA ALA A 185 27.24 -35.76 -47.90
C ALA A 185 26.81 -37.23 -47.78
N GLN A 186 25.71 -37.51 -47.06
CA GLN A 186 25.19 -38.88 -46.91
C GLN A 186 24.68 -39.49 -48.23
N ILE A 187 24.17 -38.69 -49.16
CA ILE A 187 23.71 -39.16 -50.48
C ILE A 187 24.91 -39.58 -51.33
N TYR A 188 25.91 -38.70 -51.46
CA TYR A 188 27.08 -38.96 -52.29
C TYR A 188 28.04 -39.99 -51.68
N LEU A 189 28.13 -40.09 -50.35
CA LEU A 189 28.91 -41.12 -49.67
C LEU A 189 28.46 -42.55 -50.02
N LYS A 190 27.20 -42.74 -50.39
CA LYS A 190 26.73 -44.07 -50.87
C LYS A 190 27.24 -44.38 -52.28
N GLN A 191 27.44 -43.35 -53.11
CA GLN A 191 27.86 -43.46 -54.50
C GLN A 191 29.38 -43.61 -54.65
N THR A 192 30.16 -43.19 -53.65
CA THR A 192 31.61 -43.43 -53.63
C THR A 192 31.95 -44.92 -53.51
N ALA A 193 31.09 -45.74 -52.90
CA ALA A 193 31.23 -47.19 -52.87
C ALA A 193 31.16 -47.83 -54.27
N ASP A 194 30.50 -47.16 -55.22
CA ASP A 194 30.37 -47.60 -56.62
C ASP A 194 31.53 -47.11 -57.51
N GLY A 195 32.54 -46.46 -56.92
CA GLY A 195 33.76 -46.00 -57.61
C GLY A 195 33.64 -44.66 -58.34
N ASP A 196 32.57 -43.90 -58.09
CA ASP A 196 32.39 -42.56 -58.65
C ASP A 196 33.32 -41.55 -57.94
N ARG A 197 34.32 -41.05 -58.67
CA ARG A 197 35.25 -40.02 -58.15
C ARG A 197 34.55 -38.68 -57.90
N ASN A 198 33.54 -38.33 -58.69
CA ASN A 198 32.82 -37.06 -58.53
C ASN A 198 32.00 -37.07 -57.23
N ALA A 199 31.51 -38.24 -56.81
CA ALA A 199 30.81 -38.38 -55.54
C ALA A 199 31.72 -38.12 -54.33
N ALA A 200 33.02 -38.39 -54.43
CA ALA A 200 33.97 -38.10 -53.35
C ALA A 200 34.21 -36.59 -53.19
N GLU A 201 34.32 -35.86 -54.30
CA GLU A 201 34.46 -34.40 -54.32
C GLU A 201 33.23 -33.69 -53.72
N GLU A 202 32.02 -34.20 -53.98
CA GLU A 202 30.79 -33.65 -53.40
C GLU A 202 30.67 -33.88 -51.88
N VAL A 203 31.15 -35.02 -51.37
CA VAL A 203 31.22 -35.28 -49.92
C VAL A 203 32.20 -34.31 -49.25
N GLU A 204 33.38 -34.11 -49.83
CA GLU A 204 34.39 -33.18 -49.33
C GLU A 204 33.83 -31.74 -49.29
N THR A 205 33.18 -31.30 -50.38
CA THR A 205 32.55 -29.98 -50.46
C THR A 205 31.48 -29.78 -49.38
N ALA A 206 30.64 -30.78 -49.15
CA ALA A 206 29.61 -30.71 -48.11
C ALA A 206 30.19 -30.66 -46.69
N LEU A 207 31.30 -31.37 -46.43
CA LEU A 207 32.00 -31.34 -45.13
C LEU A 207 32.71 -30.01 -44.90
N THR A 208 33.42 -29.46 -45.89
CA THR A 208 34.06 -28.13 -45.81
C THR A 208 33.03 -27.06 -45.47
N ARG A 209 31.84 -27.13 -46.08
CA ARG A 209 30.76 -26.18 -45.81
C ARG A 209 30.21 -26.28 -44.38
N ILE A 210 30.22 -27.47 -43.77
CA ILE A 210 29.88 -27.65 -42.35
C ILE A 210 30.95 -27.02 -41.47
N GLU A 211 32.24 -27.23 -41.78
CA GLU A 211 33.35 -26.62 -41.04
C GLU A 211 33.29 -25.09 -41.08
N GLU A 212 33.08 -24.50 -42.25
CA GLU A 212 32.90 -23.05 -42.41
C GLU A 212 31.73 -22.51 -41.56
N MET A 213 30.59 -23.21 -41.53
CA MET A 213 29.46 -22.82 -40.70
C MET A 213 29.78 -22.89 -39.20
N VAL A 214 30.47 -23.94 -38.76
CA VAL A 214 30.89 -24.09 -37.35
C VAL A 214 31.87 -22.99 -36.94
N GLU A 215 32.81 -22.63 -37.80
CA GLU A 215 33.76 -21.53 -37.61
C GLU A 215 33.02 -20.21 -37.36
N VAL A 216 32.04 -19.87 -38.22
CA VAL A 216 31.22 -18.65 -38.09
C VAL A 216 30.44 -18.63 -36.78
N ILE A 217 29.86 -19.76 -36.36
CA ILE A 217 29.10 -19.86 -35.10
C ILE A 217 30.02 -19.63 -33.88
N LEU A 218 31.24 -20.17 -33.91
CA LEU A 218 32.23 -20.00 -32.83
C LEU A 218 32.69 -18.55 -32.69
N VAL A 219 32.85 -17.84 -33.82
CA VAL A 219 33.15 -16.39 -33.83
C VAL A 219 32.03 -15.62 -33.13
N ILE A 220 30.77 -15.85 -33.54
CA ILE A 220 29.61 -15.15 -32.98
C ILE A 220 29.43 -15.46 -31.48
N ALA A 221 29.62 -16.71 -31.06
CA ALA A 221 29.45 -17.13 -29.67
C ALA A 221 30.51 -16.52 -28.72
N ARG A 222 31.74 -16.31 -29.21
CA ARG A 222 32.80 -15.61 -28.44
C ARG A 222 32.52 -14.11 -28.32
N GLU A 223 31.97 -13.52 -29.37
CA GLU A 223 31.68 -12.08 -29.42
C GLU A 223 30.54 -11.69 -28.45
N SER A 224 29.61 -12.60 -28.15
CA SER A 224 28.54 -12.34 -27.18
C SER A 224 28.94 -12.38 -25.70
N ASP A 225 30.14 -12.88 -25.35
CA ASP A 225 30.66 -12.92 -23.97
C ASP A 225 31.79 -11.90 -23.73
N ALA A 226 32.24 -11.21 -24.79
CA ALA A 226 33.30 -10.22 -24.73
C ALA A 226 32.75 -8.81 -24.49
N ASP A 227 33.30 -8.09 -23.50
CA ASP A 227 33.18 -6.64 -23.40
C ASP A 227 34.09 -6.02 -24.48
N ILE A 228 33.54 -5.87 -25.69
CA ILE A 228 34.31 -5.41 -26.85
C ILE A 228 34.51 -3.90 -26.74
N ASP A 229 35.75 -3.48 -26.55
CA ASP A 229 36.14 -2.07 -26.64
C ASP A 229 36.00 -1.61 -28.10
N ARG A 230 35.09 -0.66 -28.34
CA ARG A 230 34.77 -0.18 -29.69
C ARG A 230 35.50 1.12 -29.94
N GLU A 231 36.45 1.10 -30.87
CA GLU A 231 37.12 2.29 -31.36
C GLU A 231 36.49 2.82 -32.66
N SER A 232 36.58 4.13 -32.88
CA SER A 232 36.05 4.78 -34.07
C SER A 232 37.04 4.63 -35.21
N VAL A 233 36.61 4.00 -36.31
CA VAL A 233 37.45 3.79 -37.50
C VAL A 233 36.95 4.68 -38.65
N ALA A 234 37.87 5.33 -39.36
CA ALA A 234 37.55 6.14 -40.53
C ALA A 234 37.26 5.23 -41.74
N LEU A 235 36.01 5.19 -42.19
CA LEU A 235 35.55 4.33 -43.29
C LEU A 235 36.30 4.56 -44.62
N ALA A 236 36.88 5.74 -44.82
CA ALA A 236 37.66 6.07 -46.01
C ALA A 236 38.97 5.28 -46.10
N GLU A 237 39.66 5.05 -44.97
CA GLU A 237 40.92 4.28 -44.95
C GLU A 237 40.69 2.78 -45.19
N VAL A 238 39.55 2.25 -44.73
CA VAL A 238 39.23 0.83 -44.92
C VAL A 238 38.84 0.53 -46.37
N ALA A 239 38.16 1.47 -47.03
CA ALA A 239 37.70 1.29 -48.41
C ALA A 239 38.83 1.38 -49.45
N GLU A 240 39.95 2.06 -49.15
CA GLU A 240 41.12 2.12 -50.03
C GLU A 240 42.06 0.91 -49.89
N GLY A 241 41.87 0.07 -48.87
CA GLY A 241 42.70 -1.11 -48.58
C GLY A 241 42.11 -2.46 -49.03
N ALA A 242 40.93 -2.48 -49.66
CA ALA A 242 40.25 -3.67 -50.19
C ALA A 242 40.35 -3.75 -51.72
#